data_AF-A0A920W0G9-F1
#
_entry.id   AF-A0A920W0G9-F1
#
_cell.length_a   1.000
_cell.length_b   1.000
_cell.length_c   1.000
_cell.angle_alpha   90.00
_cell.angle_beta   90.00
_cell.angle_gamma   90.00
#
_symmetry.space_group_name_H-M   'P 1'
#
loop_
_entity.id
_entity.type
_entity.pdbx_description
1 polymer ?
#
loop_
_entity_poly.entity_id
_entity_poly.type
_entity_poly.pdbx_seq_one_letter_code
_entity_poly.pdbx_strand_id
1 'polypeptide(L)' 'MLYSIVPGNPDRSILLYRMESDEPDEMMPELGRSIIHKEGINLIERWIREMPGSCPD' A
#
# COMPACT_ATOMS: atom_id res chain seq x y z
N MET A 1 11.36 3.36 7.65
CA MET A 1 10.22 4.20 7.23
C MET A 1 9.37 4.46 8.45
N LEU A 2 8.98 5.71 8.71
CA LEU A 2 8.24 6.06 9.94
C LEU A 2 6.75 5.67 9.91
N TYR A 3 6.16 5.47 8.73
CA TYR A 3 4.72 5.24 8.56
C TYR A 3 4.45 4.26 7.40
N SER A 4 3.44 3.40 7.55
CA SER A 4 3.05 2.42 6.52
C SER A 4 2.13 3.00 5.44
N ILE A 5 1.34 4.01 5.81
CA ILE A 5 0.36 4.70 4.96
C ILE A 5 0.58 6.21 5.13
N VAL A 6 0.55 6.93 4.02
CA VAL A 6 0.58 8.40 3.97
C VAL A 6 -0.79 8.86 3.44
N PRO A 7 -1.66 9.43 4.29
CA PRO A 7 -2.98 9.90 3.88
C PRO A 7 -2.92 10.83 2.66
N GLY A 8 -3.79 10.59 1.69
CA GLY A 8 -3.86 11.35 0.43
C GLY A 8 -2.72 11.08 -0.56
N ASN A 9 -1.69 10.32 -0.18
CA ASN A 9 -0.51 10.06 -0.99
C ASN A 9 -0.22 8.54 -1.08
N PRO A 10 -1.00 7.78 -1.87
CA PRO A 10 -0.78 6.35 -2.06
C PRO A 10 0.65 6.02 -2.51
N ASP A 11 1.21 6.79 -3.44
CA ASP A 11 2.56 6.57 -3.98
C ASP A 11 3.68 6.73 -2.93
N ARG A 12 3.38 7.38 -1.80
CA ARG A 12 4.30 7.52 -0.65
C ARG A 12 4.05 6.50 0.44
N SER A 13 3.10 5.58 0.23
CA SER A 13 2.68 4.56 1.19
C SER A 13 3.36 3.23 0.88
N ILE A 14 4.26 2.79 1.77
CA ILE A 14 4.96 1.51 1.61
C ILE A 14 3.99 0.32 1.58
N LEU A 15 2.82 0.41 2.23
CA LEU A 15 1.82 -0.64 2.16
C LEU A 15 1.39 -0.93 0.71
N LEU A 16 1.11 0.11 -0.09
CA LEU A 16 0.65 -0.06 -1.47
C LEU A 16 1.77 -0.67 -2.33
N TYR A 17 2.99 -0.16 -2.19
CA TYR A 17 4.18 -0.70 -2.84
C TYR A 17 4.35 -2.21 -2.59
N ARG A 18 4.21 -2.66 -1.33
CA ARG A 18 4.34 -4.08 -0.98
C ARG A 18 3.19 -4.95 -1.49
N MET A 19 2.00 -4.37 -1.70
CA MET A 19 0.88 -5.06 -2.33
C MET A 19 1.07 -5.18 -3.85
N GLU A 20 1.82 -4.28 -4.46
CA GLU A 20 2.11 -4.27 -5.90
C GLU A 20 3.33 -5.12 -6.27
N SER A 21 4.35 -5.18 -5.42
CA SER A 21 5.58 -5.96 -5.65
C SER A 21 5.31 -7.47 -5.57
N ASP A 22 5.95 -8.26 -6.43
CA ASP A 22 6.02 -9.73 -6.43
C ASP A 22 7.39 -10.28 -6.00
N GLU A 23 8.31 -9.39 -5.63
CA GLU A 23 9.63 -9.78 -5.09
C GLU A 23 9.49 -10.26 -3.64
N PRO A 24 9.98 -11.46 -3.28
CA PRO A 24 9.73 -12.08 -1.96
C PRO A 24 10.14 -11.25 -0.74
N ASP A 25 11.17 -10.40 -0.87
CA ASP A 25 11.71 -9.54 0.19
C ASP A 25 10.96 -8.20 0.32
N GLU A 26 10.11 -7.88 -0.64
CA GLU A 26 9.33 -6.65 -0.69
C GLU A 26 7.82 -6.91 -0.56
N MET A 27 7.33 -7.99 -1.16
CA MET A 27 5.91 -8.28 -1.26
C MET A 27 5.27 -8.61 0.09
N MET A 28 3.99 -8.29 0.23
CA MET A 28 3.18 -8.74 1.36
C MET A 28 1.87 -9.41 0.89
N PRO A 29 1.46 -10.53 1.52
CA PRO A 29 2.24 -11.31 2.48
C PRO A 29 3.44 -12.00 1.80
N GLU A 30 4.56 -12.10 2.52
CA GLU A 30 5.81 -12.73 2.04
C GLU A 30 5.62 -14.19 1.63
N LEU A 31 4.62 -14.87 2.21
CA LEU A 31 4.27 -16.25 1.92
C LEU A 31 2.77 -16.39 1.69
N GLY A 32 2.37 -17.31 0.81
CA GLY A 32 0.97 -17.66 0.58
C GLY A 32 0.24 -16.78 -0.43
N ARG A 33 0.87 -15.73 -0.96
CA ARG A 33 0.36 -14.95 -2.10
C ARG A 33 1.07 -15.39 -3.38
N SER A 34 0.30 -15.87 -4.36
CA SER A 34 0.82 -16.33 -5.66
C SER A 34 0.55 -15.35 -6.81
N ILE A 35 -0.28 -14.34 -6.60
CA ILE A 35 -0.66 -13.36 -7.62
C ILE A 35 -0.80 -11.95 -7.05
N ILE A 36 -0.62 -10.96 -7.92
CA ILE A 36 -0.93 -9.56 -7.64
C ILE A 36 -2.44 -9.34 -7.82
N HIS A 37 -3.15 -9.02 -6.74
CA HIS A 37 -4.60 -8.81 -6.76
C HIS A 37 -4.96 -7.37 -7.17
N LYS A 38 -5.03 -7.13 -8.49
CA LYS A 38 -5.20 -5.78 -9.08
C LYS A 38 -6.41 -5.01 -8.56
N GLU A 39 -7.57 -5.66 -8.43
CA GLU A 39 -8.78 -4.98 -7.93
C GLU A 39 -8.60 -4.51 -6.48
N GLY A 40 -7.97 -5.35 -5.65
CA GLY A 40 -7.70 -5.01 -4.25
C GLY A 40 -6.68 -3.89 -4.12
N ILE A 41 -5.65 -3.87 -4.97
CA ILE A 41 -4.68 -2.77 -5.03
C ILE A 41 -5.38 -1.47 -5.39
N ASN A 42 -6.17 -1.45 -6.47
CA ASN A 42 -6.91 -0.26 -6.88
C ASN A 42 -7.87 0.25 -5.79
N LEU A 43 -8.50 -0.68 -5.06
CA LEU A 43 -9.37 -0.33 -3.93
C LEU A 43 -8.58 0.36 -2.81
N ILE A 44 -7.43 -0.18 -2.43
CA ILE A 44 -6.57 0.38 -1.38
C ILE A 44 -5.93 1.70 -1.82
N GLU A 45 -5.47 1.80 -3.06
CA GLU A 45 -4.94 3.03 -3.64
C GLU A 45 -5.98 4.16 -3.53
N ARG A 46 -7.21 3.89 -3.99
CA ARG A 46 -8.30 4.84 -3.92
C ARG A 46 -8.63 5.23 -2.48
N TRP A 47 -8.70 4.24 -1.58
CA TRP A 47 -8.97 4.49 -0.16
C TRP A 47 -7.91 5.41 0.48
N ILE A 48 -6.61 5.17 0.22
CA ILE A 48 -5.53 6.04 0.71
C ILE A 48 -5.64 7.44 0.11
N ARG A 49 -5.94 7.54 -1.20
CA ARG A 49 -6.10 8.80 -1.92
C ARG A 49 -7.24 9.67 -1.36
N GLU A 50 -8.33 9.04 -0.90
CA GLU A 50 -9.49 9.71 -0.32
C GLU A 50 -9.32 10.08 1.16
N MET A 51 -8.24 9.64 1.82
CA MET A 51 -8.01 9.99 3.23
C MET A 51 -7.75 11.48 3.42
N PRO A 52 -8.30 12.10 4.48
CA PRO A 52 -7.96 13.47 4.84
C PRO A 52 -6.48 13.57 5.23
N GLY A 53 -5.74 14.41 4.50
CA GLY A 53 -4.32 14.64 4.68
C GLY A 53 -4.02 15.56 5.87
N SER A 54 -4.04 15.03 7.08
CA SER A 54 -3.40 15.66 8.23
C SER A 54 -3.16 14.63 9.34
N CYS A 55 -1.93 14.19 9.52
CA CYS A 55 -1.50 13.67 10.80
C CYS A 55 -1.12 14.89 11.65
N PRO A 56 -1.85 15.20 12.74
CA PRO A 56 -1.33 16.13 13.73
C PRO A 56 -0.06 15.53 14.35
N ASP A 57 0.96 16.35 14.56
CA ASP A 57 2.19 15.96 15.26
C ASP A 57 1.93 15.48 16.70
#